data_AF-D5C2A4-F1
#
_entry.id   AF-D5C2A4-F1
#
_cell.length_a   1.000
_cell.length_b   1.000
_cell.length_c   1.000
_cell.angle_alpha   90.00
_cell.angle_beta   90.00
_cell.angle_gamma   90.00
#
_symmetry.space_group_name_H-M   'P 1'
#
loop_
_entity.id
_entity.type
_entity.pdbx_description
1 polymer ?
#
loop_
_entity_poly.entity_id
_entity_poly.type
_entity_poly.pdbx_seq_one_letter_code
_entity_poly.pdbx_strand_id
1 'polypeptide(L)' 'MNNLRCPRCELSHIKKNGRTHYSKQNHACLNCGRQFVADAHRIDETTRALVIPI' A
#
# COMPACT_ATOMS: atom_id res chain seq x y z
N MET A 1 4.74 -3.01 -17.66
CA MET A 1 5.53 -3.32 -16.45
C MET A 1 5.00 -2.45 -15.31
N ASN A 2 4.35 -3.05 -14.30
CA ASN A 2 3.92 -2.29 -13.13
C ASN A 2 5.16 -1.89 -12.33
N ASN A 3 5.54 -0.62 -12.42
CA ASN A 3 6.65 -0.03 -11.66
C ASN A 3 6.22 0.14 -10.20
N LEU A 4 6.23 -0.97 -9.46
CA LEU A 4 5.99 -0.95 -8.03
C LEU A 4 7.11 -0.15 -7.36
N ARG A 5 6.74 0.89 -6.63
CA ARG A 5 7.68 1.78 -5.92
C ARG A 5 7.22 1.96 -4.49
N CYS A 6 8.18 2.13 -3.59
CA CYS A 6 7.86 2.41 -2.19
C CYS A 6 7.15 3.78 -2.08
N PRO A 7 5.94 3.87 -1.49
CA PRO A 7 5.20 5.12 -1.38
C PRO A 7 5.77 6.11 -0.34
N ARG A 8 6.97 5.85 0.18
CA ARG A 8 7.71 6.76 1.07
C ARG A 8 9.08 7.12 0.50
N CYS A 9 9.72 6.14 -0.11
CA CYS A 9 11.13 6.20 -0.48
C CYS A 9 11.28 6.28 -2.02
N GLU A 10 10.21 6.04 -2.78
CA GLU A 10 10.09 6.06 -4.25
C GLU A 10 11.03 5.13 -5.02
N LEU A 11 11.89 4.40 -4.29
CA LEU A 11 12.74 3.33 -4.78
C LEU A 11 11.92 2.10 -5.16
N SER A 12 12.40 1.38 -6.17
CA SER A 12 11.88 0.08 -6.64
C SER A 12 12.45 -1.11 -5.85
N HIS A 13 13.24 -0.87 -4.80
CA HIS A 13 13.85 -1.91 -3.96
C HIS A 13 12.81 -2.50 -2.99
N ILE A 14 12.05 -3.47 -3.48
CA ILE A 14 10.88 -4.02 -2.79
C ILE A 14 10.88 -5.54 -2.90
N LYS A 15 10.61 -6.22 -1.78
CA LYS A 15 10.39 -7.67 -1.73
C LYS A 15 8.91 -8.00 -1.47
N LYS A 16 8.47 -9.18 -1.87
CA LYS A 16 7.18 -9.75 -1.43
C LYS A 16 7.28 -10.07 0.07
N ASN A 17 6.26 -9.71 0.84
CA ASN A 17 6.23 -9.86 2.30
C ASN A 17 4.94 -10.53 2.78
N GLY A 18 4.71 -11.75 2.30
CA GLY A 18 3.49 -12.51 2.59
C GLY A 18 2.25 -11.91 1.94
N ARG A 19 1.08 -12.30 2.45
CA ARG A 19 -0.23 -11.79 2.00
C ARG A 19 -0.94 -11.15 3.19
N THR A 20 -1.76 -10.15 2.91
CA THR A 20 -2.67 -9.56 3.91
C THR A 20 -3.77 -10.54 4.28
N HIS A 21 -4.53 -10.26 5.34
CA HIS A 21 -5.72 -11.02 5.73
C HIS A 21 -6.71 -11.19 4.57
N TYR A 22 -6.86 -10.18 3.71
CA TYR A 22 -7.70 -10.21 2.51
C TYR A 22 -7.03 -10.87 1.30
N SER A 23 -5.99 -11.68 1.51
CA SER A 23 -5.24 -12.39 0.47
C SER A 23 -4.56 -11.51 -0.59
N LYS A 24 -4.51 -10.18 -0.41
CA LYS A 24 -3.73 -9.28 -1.27
C LYS A 24 -2.24 -9.43 -1.01
N GLN A 25 -1.42 -9.36 -2.06
CA GLN A 25 0.04 -9.43 -1.95
C GLN A 25 0.57 -8.24 -1.15
N ASN A 26 1.25 -8.52 -0.03
CA ASN A 26 1.94 -7.50 0.74
C ASN A 26 3.39 -7.39 0.25
N HIS A 27 3.94 -6.19 0.32
CA HIS A 27 5.28 -5.85 -0.16
C HIS A 27 6.03 -5.09 0.92
N ALA A 28 7.33 -5.33 1.07
CA ALA A 28 8.19 -4.61 2.01
C ALA A 28 9.33 -3.91 1.27
N CYS A 29 9.53 -2.63 1.55
CA CYS A 29 10.67 -1.88 1.03
C CYS A 29 11.96 -2.31 1.75
N LEU A 30 13.00 -2.63 0.99
CA LEU A 30 14.30 -3.01 1.53
C LEU A 30 15.09 -1.81 2.08
N ASN A 31 14.81 -0.60 1.60
CA ASN A 31 15.51 0.61 2.04
C ASN A 31 14.99 1.14 3.39
N CYS A 32 13.67 1.17 3.55
CA CYS A 32 13.03 1.83 4.68
C CYS A 32 12.11 0.92 5.51
N GLY A 33 12.06 -0.39 5.20
CA GLY A 33 11.30 -1.40 5.94
C GLY A 33 9.78 -1.32 5.81
N ARG A 34 9.24 -0.27 5.19
CA ARG A 34 7.78 -0.03 5.09
C ARG A 34 7.09 -1.17 4.35
N GLN A 35 5.96 -1.60 4.90
CA GLN A 35 5.07 -2.58 4.29
C GLN A 35 3.89 -1.89 3.61
N PHE A 36 3.50 -2.36 2.42
CA PHE A 36 2.41 -1.81 1.62
C PHE A 36 1.88 -2.81 0.60
N VAL A 37 0.67 -2.56 0.09
CA VAL A 37 0.04 -3.32 -1.00
C VAL A 37 0.02 -2.44 -2.25
N ALA A 38 0.26 -3.03 -3.44
CA ALA A 38 0.33 -2.29 -4.71
C ALA A 38 -0.95 -1.51 -5.03
N ASP A 39 -2.11 -2.16 -4.92
CA ASP A 39 -3.45 -1.60 -5.18
C ASP A 39 -4.13 -1.07 -3.92
N ALA A 40 -3.37 -0.38 -3.07
CA ALA A 40 -3.95 0.31 -1.93
C ALA A 40 -4.55 1.64 -2.39
N HIS A 41 -5.85 1.66 -2.70
CA HIS A 41 -6.59 2.90 -2.87
C HIS A 41 -6.60 3.66 -1.54
N ARG A 42 -5.88 4.78 -1.49
CA ARG A 42 -6.01 5.74 -0.41
C ARG A 42 -7.30 6.50 -0.64
N ILE A 43 -8.34 6.12 0.08
CA ILE A 43 -9.53 6.94 0.26
C ILE A 43 -9.12 8.13 1.11
N ASP A 44 -9.37 9.33 0.61
CA ASP A 44 -9.16 10.57 1.34
C ASP A 44 -10.19 10.74 2.48
N GLU A 45 -9.91 11.65 3.40
CA GLU A 45 -10.76 11.92 4.56
C GLU A 45 -12.15 12.42 4.17
N THR A 46 -12.27 13.20 3.09
CA THR A 46 -13.58 13.72 2.63
C THR A 46 -14.46 12.57 2.12
N THR A 47 -13.88 11.60 1.41
CA THR A 47 -14.60 10.40 0.98
C THR A 47 -15.00 9.51 2.17
N ARG A 48 -14.19 9.44 3.24
CA ARG A 48 -14.57 8.69 4.46
C ARG A 48 -15.76 9.30 5.19
N ALA A 49 -15.83 10.62 5.26
CA ALA A 49 -16.92 11.34 5.93
C ALA A 49 -18.29 11.11 5.27
N LEU A 50 -18.33 10.74 3.98
CA LEU A 50 -19.58 10.46 3.25
C LEU A 50 -20.20 9.08 3.57
N VAL A 51 -19.43 8.15 4.15
CA VAL A 51 -19.87 6.76 4.41
C VAL A 51 -20.50 6.60 5.79
N ILE A 52 -20.32 7.57 6.69
CA ILE A 52 -20.95 7.58 8.01
C ILE A 52 -22.16 8.53 7.94
N PRO A 53 -23.40 8.01 7.95
CA PRO A 53 -24.56 8.88 8.07
C PRO A 53 -24.56 9.45 9.50
N ILE A 54 -24.60 10.77 9.59
CA ILE A 54 -24.91 11.49 10.83
C ILE A 54 -26.37 11.22 11.19
#